data_AF-A0A1E7KXC5-F1
#
_entry.id   AF-A0A1E7KXC5-F1
#
_cell.length_a   1.000
_cell.length_b   1.000
_cell.length_c   1.000
_cell.angle_alpha   90.00
_cell.angle_beta   90.00
_cell.angle_gamma   90.00
#
_symmetry.space_group_name_H-M   'P 1'
#
loop_
_entity.id
_entity.type
_entity.pdbx_description
1 polymer ?
#
loop_
_entity_poly.entity_id
_entity_poly.type
_entity_poly.pdbx_seq_one_letter_code
_entity_poly.pdbx_strand_id
1 'polypeptide(L)'
;MPSALPLDPPRRLVRALGSQHAHAGEQVGRAGEEWLAELPALLERMLDKWELTPERVVSPGGRSSLVTLARQADGTPAALKLLAPYVGGARERAERECAALAQWDGRGAVRALRSETAE
;
A
#
# COMPACT_ATOMS: atom_id res chain seq x y z
N MET A 1 -19.93 12.03 10.31
CA MET A 1 -19.32 10.91 9.56
C MET A 1 -18.39 11.52 8.53
N PRO A 2 -17.05 11.43 8.67
CA PRO A 2 -16.18 11.90 7.60
C PRO A 2 -16.50 11.06 6.37
N SER A 3 -16.98 11.73 5.33
CA SER A 3 -17.32 11.15 4.04
C SER A 3 -16.13 10.34 3.55
N ALA A 4 -16.30 9.02 3.41
CA ALA A 4 -15.29 8.15 2.83
C ALA A 4 -15.02 8.66 1.41
N LEU A 5 -13.93 9.40 1.23
CA LEU A 5 -13.44 9.76 -0.08
C LEU A 5 -13.21 8.45 -0.85
N PRO A 6 -13.42 8.40 -2.17
CA PRO A 6 -13.24 7.15 -2.90
C PRO A 6 -11.81 6.66 -2.70
N LEU A 7 -11.70 5.53 -1.98
CA LEU A 7 -10.44 4.83 -1.72
C LEU A 7 -10.14 3.79 -2.82
N ASP A 8 -10.77 3.96 -3.98
CA ASP A 8 -10.63 3.07 -5.12
C ASP A 8 -9.16 2.96 -5.55
N PRO A 9 -8.71 1.75 -5.92
CA PRO A 9 -7.36 1.57 -6.43
C PRO A 9 -7.13 2.42 -7.70
N PRO A 10 -5.97 3.07 -7.85
CA PRO A 10 -5.66 3.83 -9.05
C PRO A 10 -5.68 2.93 -10.29
N ARG A 11 -6.22 3.44 -11.41
CA ARG A 11 -6.30 2.69 -12.68
C ARG A 11 -4.96 2.08 -13.12
N ARG A 12 -3.85 2.75 -12.83
CA ARG A 12 -2.50 2.27 -13.16
C ARG A 12 -2.13 1.03 -12.35
N LEU A 13 -2.50 0.98 -11.06
CA LEU A 13 -2.31 -0.18 -10.21
C LEU A 13 -3.15 -1.35 -10.73
N VAL A 14 -4.44 -1.11 -10.97
CA VAL A 14 -5.36 -2.14 -11.52
C VAL A 14 -4.83 -2.72 -12.83
N ARG A 15 -4.42 -1.86 -13.77
CA ARG A 15 -3.85 -2.30 -15.05
C ARG A 15 -2.53 -3.06 -14.88
N ALA A 16 -1.64 -2.59 -14.01
CA ALA A 16 -0.35 -3.24 -13.81
C ALA A 16 -0.55 -4.66 -13.27
N LEU A 17 -1.46 -4.84 -12.31
CA LEU A 17 -1.74 -6.13 -11.68
C LEU A 17 -2.54 -7.08 -12.60
N GLY A 18 -3.56 -6.56 -13.30
CA GLY A 18 -4.29 -7.36 -14.31
C GLY A 18 -3.44 -7.76 -15.51
N SER A 19 -2.42 -6.96 -15.88
CA SER A 19 -1.51 -7.31 -16.98
C SER A 19 -0.51 -8.42 -16.62
N GLN A 20 -0.38 -8.80 -15.34
CA GLN A 20 0.61 -9.80 -14.91
C GLN A 20 0.28 -11.22 -15.37
N HIS A 21 -0.98 -11.52 -15.75
CA HIS A 21 -1.34 -12.77 -16.44
C HIS A 21 -0.42 -13.03 -17.65
N ALA A 22 -0.02 -11.97 -18.38
CA ALA A 22 0.71 -12.10 -19.63
C ALA A 22 2.22 -12.27 -19.48
N HIS A 23 2.82 -12.00 -18.31
CA HIS A 23 4.28 -11.94 -18.15
C HIS A 23 4.83 -12.82 -17.02
N ALA A 24 4.02 -13.15 -16.00
CA ALA A 24 4.46 -13.86 -14.81
C ALA A 24 3.71 -15.18 -14.57
N GLY A 25 2.81 -15.57 -15.49
CA GLY A 25 1.98 -16.76 -15.42
C GLY A 25 0.60 -16.51 -14.80
N GLU A 26 -0.34 -17.41 -15.09
CA GLU A 26 -1.75 -17.31 -14.70
C GLU A 26 -1.95 -17.17 -13.18
N GLN A 27 -1.16 -17.89 -12.38
CA GLN A 27 -1.23 -17.87 -10.92
C GLN A 27 -0.91 -16.48 -10.34
N VAL A 28 0.10 -15.79 -10.87
CA VAL A 28 0.52 -14.46 -10.38
C VAL A 28 -0.54 -13.41 -10.70
N GLY A 29 -1.15 -13.48 -11.89
CA GLY A 29 -2.22 -12.56 -12.22
C GLY A 29 -3.51 -12.81 -11.43
N ARG A 30 -3.88 -14.07 -11.17
CA ARG A 30 -5.01 -14.39 -10.27
C ARG A 30 -4.79 -13.85 -8.86
N ALA A 31 -3.61 -14.06 -8.29
CA ALA A 31 -3.27 -13.51 -6.98
C ALA A 31 -3.37 -11.97 -6.94
N GLY A 32 -3.13 -11.30 -8.08
CA GLY A 32 -3.31 -9.86 -8.18
C GLY A 32 -4.72 -9.36 -8.27
N GLU A 33 -5.59 -10.09 -8.94
CA GLU A 33 -7.03 -9.83 -8.93
C GLU A 33 -7.62 -10.07 -7.53
N GLU A 34 -7.24 -11.18 -6.88
CA GLU A 34 -7.65 -11.50 -5.50
C GLU A 34 -7.22 -10.41 -4.53
N TRP A 35 -5.96 -9.96 -4.60
CA TRP A 35 -5.50 -8.86 -3.75
C TRP A 35 -6.21 -7.54 -4.03
N LEU A 36 -6.52 -7.22 -5.29
CA LEU A 36 -7.28 -6.02 -5.63
C LEU A 36 -8.71 -6.07 -5.09
N ALA A 37 -9.33 -7.25 -5.07
CA ALA A 37 -10.65 -7.44 -4.48
C ALA A 37 -10.64 -7.23 -2.96
N GLU A 38 -9.59 -7.69 -2.27
CA GLU A 38 -9.42 -7.55 -0.82
C GLU A 38 -8.86 -6.18 -0.39
N LEU A 39 -8.35 -5.38 -1.33
CA LEU A 39 -7.63 -4.14 -1.04
C LEU A 39 -8.45 -3.10 -0.26
N PRO A 40 -9.73 -2.83 -0.57
CA PRO A 40 -10.54 -1.89 0.22
C PRO A 40 -10.65 -2.31 1.68
N ALA A 41 -10.96 -3.59 1.93
CA ALA A 41 -11.08 -4.13 3.29
C ALA A 41 -9.73 -4.13 4.02
N LEU A 42 -8.63 -4.45 3.33
CA LEU A 42 -7.29 -4.36 3.90
C LEU A 42 -6.94 -2.91 4.28
N LEU A 43 -7.26 -1.95 3.43
CA LEU A 43 -7.03 -0.54 3.71
C LEU A 43 -7.80 -0.06 4.93
N GLU A 44 -9.10 -0.36 5.01
CA GLU A 44 -9.94 -0.03 6.18
C GLU A 44 -9.35 -0.61 7.47
N ARG A 45 -9.02 -1.91 7.48
CA ARG A 45 -8.40 -2.56 8.66
C ARG A 45 -7.11 -1.87 9.09
N MET A 46 -6.26 -1.49 8.15
CA MET A 46 -4.98 -0.85 8.46
C MET A 46 -5.13 0.59 8.93
N LEU A 47 -6.07 1.34 8.36
CA LEU A 47 -6.40 2.69 8.81
C LEU A 47 -6.93 2.66 10.25
N ASP A 48 -7.87 1.74 10.54
CA ASP A 48 -8.42 1.57 11.89
C ASP A 48 -7.35 1.13 12.89
N LYS A 49 -6.58 0.09 12.55
CA LYS A 49 -5.53 -0.46 13.42
C LYS A 49 -4.47 0.58 13.79
N TRP A 50 -4.15 1.50 12.88
CA TRP A 50 -3.12 2.51 13.11
C TRP A 50 -3.69 3.88 13.48
N GLU A 51 -5.01 3.99 13.68
CA GLU A 51 -5.71 5.24 14.04
C GLU A 51 -5.45 6.37 13.04
N LEU A 52 -5.53 6.02 11.75
CA LEU A 52 -5.30 6.94 10.64
C LEU A 52 -6.61 7.39 10.02
N THR A 53 -6.80 8.71 9.90
CA THR A 53 -7.91 9.29 9.12
C THR A 53 -7.46 9.46 7.67
N PRO A 54 -8.04 8.75 6.69
CA PRO A 54 -7.63 8.86 5.30
C PRO A 54 -8.02 10.22 4.70
N GLU A 55 -7.13 10.80 3.90
CA GLU A 55 -7.39 12.02 3.13
C GLU A 55 -7.54 11.74 1.65
N ARG A 56 -6.70 10.90 1.03
CA ARG A 56 -6.86 10.50 -0.39
C ARG A 56 -5.89 9.41 -0.79
N VAL A 57 -6.27 8.63 -1.78
CA VAL A 57 -5.34 7.77 -2.52
C VAL A 57 -4.46 8.62 -3.45
N VAL A 58 -3.18 8.27 -3.55
CA VAL A 58 -2.24 8.89 -4.50
C VAL A 58 -2.53 8.40 -5.92
N SER A 59 -2.88 9.32 -6.82
CA SER A 59 -3.12 9.07 -8.25
C SER A 59 -2.09 9.84 -9.09
N PRO A 60 -1.51 9.27 -10.18
CA PRO A 60 -1.84 7.97 -10.78
C PRO A 60 -1.34 6.75 -9.99
N GLY A 61 -0.62 6.95 -8.89
CA GLY A 61 -0.18 5.88 -7.99
C GLY A 61 0.93 5.00 -8.54
N GLY A 62 1.30 3.98 -7.76
CA GLY A 62 2.32 2.98 -8.10
C GLY A 62 1.80 1.83 -8.97
N ARG A 63 2.68 0.89 -9.30
CA ARG A 63 2.34 -0.35 -10.03
C ARG A 63 2.26 -1.60 -9.13
N SER A 64 2.75 -1.48 -7.90
CA SER A 64 2.94 -2.61 -6.97
C SER A 64 2.50 -2.28 -5.54
N SER A 65 1.92 -1.10 -5.32
CA SER A 65 1.41 -0.70 -4.03
C SER A 65 0.35 0.37 -4.16
N LEU A 66 -0.56 0.39 -3.18
CA LEU A 66 -1.44 1.52 -2.90
C LEU A 66 -0.73 2.46 -1.92
N VAL A 67 -0.83 3.77 -2.15
CA VAL A 67 -0.39 4.80 -1.18
C VAL A 67 -1.57 5.70 -0.87
N THR A 68 -1.90 5.81 0.40
CA THR A 68 -2.99 6.65 0.92
C THR A 68 -2.38 7.72 1.82
N LEU A 69 -2.66 8.99 1.52
CA LEU A 69 -2.36 10.09 2.44
C LEU A 69 -3.38 10.10 3.56
N ALA A 70 -2.92 10.32 4.78
CA ALA A 70 -3.74 10.26 5.98
C ALA A 70 -3.23 11.22 7.06
N ARG A 71 -4.01 11.37 8.13
CA ARG A 71 -3.61 12.05 9.36
C ARG A 71 -3.61 11.06 10.52
N GLN A 72 -2.63 11.19 11.40
CA GLN A 72 -2.65 10.53 12.71
C GLN A 72 -3.69 11.20 13.62
N ALA A 73 -4.01 10.57 14.75
CA ALA A 73 -4.95 11.08 15.75
C ALA A 73 -4.60 12.49 16.27
N ASP A 74 -3.30 12.84 16.30
CA ASP A 74 -2.80 14.17 16.68
C ASP A 74 -2.85 15.21 15.54
N GLY A 75 -3.37 14.83 14.37
CA GLY A 75 -3.44 15.66 13.17
C GLY A 75 -2.17 15.68 12.31
N THR A 76 -1.08 15.06 12.77
CA THR A 76 0.19 14.98 12.03
C THR A 76 0.00 14.24 10.71
N PRO A 77 0.47 14.78 9.56
CA PRO A 77 0.39 14.10 8.27
C PRO A 77 1.18 12.79 8.24
N ALA A 78 0.60 11.78 7.59
CA ALA A 78 1.20 10.46 7.38
C ALA A 78 0.83 9.90 5.99
N ALA A 79 1.53 8.84 5.59
CA ALA A 79 1.19 8.07 4.40
C ALA A 79 1.19 6.57 4.74
N LEU A 80 0.12 5.88 4.37
CA LEU A 80 0.00 4.43 4.47
C LEU A 80 0.33 3.81 3.11
N LYS A 81 1.25 2.85 3.08
CA LYS A 81 1.65 2.12 1.87
C LYS A 81 1.33 0.63 2.03
N LEU A 82 0.50 0.10 1.14
CA LEU A 82 0.15 -1.33 1.09
C LEU A 82 0.76 -1.96 -0.15
N LEU A 83 1.67 -2.91 0.04
CA LEU A 83 2.38 -3.59 -1.05
C LEU A 83 1.59 -4.83 -1.51
N ALA A 84 1.59 -5.07 -2.82
CA ALA A 84 1.04 -6.29 -3.40
C ALA A 84 1.96 -7.51 -3.08
N PRO A 85 1.47 -8.56 -2.40
CA PRO A 85 2.31 -9.61 -1.81
C PRO A 85 2.82 -10.66 -2.80
N TYR A 86 2.19 -10.81 -3.96
CA TYR A 86 2.45 -11.90 -4.93
C TYR A 86 3.47 -11.52 -6.01
N VAL A 87 3.99 -10.29 -6.00
CA VAL A 87 5.11 -9.93 -6.88
C VAL A 87 6.37 -10.54 -6.26
N GLY A 88 7.07 -11.44 -6.98
CA GLY A 88 8.24 -12.17 -6.47
C GLY A 88 9.20 -11.30 -5.64
N GLY A 89 9.54 -11.77 -4.44
CA GLY A 89 10.36 -11.04 -3.48
C GLY A 89 9.65 -9.86 -2.79
N ALA A 90 8.31 -9.82 -2.74
CA ALA A 90 7.57 -8.71 -2.13
C ALA A 90 7.91 -8.55 -0.64
N ARG A 91 7.98 -9.67 0.10
CA ARG A 91 8.33 -9.68 1.51
C ARG A 91 9.75 -9.18 1.73
N GLU A 92 10.72 -9.73 1.02
CA GLU A 92 12.13 -9.33 1.12
C GLU A 92 12.33 -7.88 0.70
N ARG A 93 11.57 -7.38 -0.29
CA ARG A 93 11.60 -5.97 -0.68
C ARG A 93 11.00 -5.07 0.40
N ALA A 94 9.88 -5.47 1.01
CA ALA A 94 9.29 -4.73 2.12
C ALA A 94 10.24 -4.66 3.32
N GLU A 95 10.86 -5.79 3.69
CA GLU A 95 11.85 -5.89 4.76
C GLU A 95 13.07 -5.01 4.47
N ARG A 96 13.62 -5.06 3.25
CA ARG A 96 14.75 -4.20 2.83
C ARG A 96 14.38 -2.73 2.81
N GLU A 97 13.19 -2.38 2.34
CA GLU A 97 12.70 -0.99 2.34
C GLU A 97 12.58 -0.47 3.78
N CYS A 98 11.98 -1.25 4.69
CA CYS A 98 11.86 -0.89 6.10
C CYS A 98 13.23 -0.71 6.75
N ALA A 99 14.16 -1.65 6.54
CA ALA A 99 15.52 -1.58 7.07
C ALA A 99 16.26 -0.34 6.56
N ALA A 100 16.11 -0.02 5.26
CA ALA A 100 16.68 1.20 4.69
C ALA A 100 16.05 2.45 5.34
N LEU A 101 14.72 2.58 5.38
CA LEU A 101 14.07 3.75 5.95
C LEU A 101 14.41 3.95 7.45
N ALA A 102 14.57 2.87 8.20
CA ALA A 102 15.05 2.91 9.58
C ALA A 102 16.51 3.42 9.68
N GLN A 103 17.38 3.01 8.77
CA GLN A 103 18.77 3.51 8.71
C GLN A 103 18.85 5.00 8.36
N TRP A 104 17.97 5.48 7.49
CA TRP A 104 17.94 6.88 7.07
C TRP A 104 17.23 7.79 8.09
N ASP A 105 16.22 7.29 8.81
CA ASP A 105 15.52 8.00 9.90
C ASP A 105 15.18 9.47 9.59
N GLY A 106 14.58 9.72 8.44
CA GLY A 106 14.20 11.08 8.03
C GLY A 106 15.33 11.94 7.44
N ARG A 107 16.58 11.46 7.39
CA ARG A 107 17.76 12.23 6.93
C ARG A 107 17.90 12.23 5.42
N GLY A 108 17.01 12.92 4.72
CA GLY A 108 16.99 12.92 3.24
C GLY A 108 16.16 11.79 2.63
N ALA A 109 15.46 11.02 3.46
CA ALA A 109 14.41 10.08 3.08
C ALA A 109 13.20 10.29 4.00
N VAL A 110 12.06 9.66 3.68
CA VAL A 110 10.91 9.64 4.60
C VAL A 110 11.27 8.87 5.88
N ARG A 111 10.71 9.27 7.02
CA ARG A 111 10.82 8.51 8.26
C ARG A 111 9.75 7.44 8.32
N ALA A 112 10.13 6.18 8.49
CA ALA A 112 9.18 5.11 8.77
C ALA A 112 8.58 5.32 10.16
N LEU A 113 7.25 5.39 10.25
CA LEU A 113 6.55 5.56 11.53
C LEU A 113 6.26 4.21 12.19
N ARG A 114 5.76 3.27 11.39
CA ARG A 114 5.40 1.90 11.76
C ARG A 114 5.56 1.03 10.51
N SER A 115 5.82 -0.26 10.70
CA SER A 115 5.78 -1.24 9.61
C SER A 115 5.31 -2.57 10.15
N GLU A 116 4.59 -3.31 9.32
CA GLU A 116 4.25 -4.70 9.57
C GLU A 116 4.23 -5.48 8.27
N THR A 117 4.60 -6.75 8.36
CA THR A 117 4.38 -7.72 7.30
C THR A 117 3.14 -8.50 7.70
N ALA A 118 2.14 -8.57 6.82
CA ALA A 118 1.02 -9.49 7.05
C ALA A 118 1.58 -10.92 7.16
N GLU A 119 1.13 -11.66 8.19
CA GLU A 119 1.47 -13.08 8.38
C GLU A 119 0.93 -13.95 7.26
#